data_AF-A0A564Y1Y7-F1
#
_entry.id   AF-A0A564Y1Y7-F1
#
_cell.length_a   1.000
_cell.length_b   1.000
_cell.length_c   1.000
_cell.angle_alpha   90.00
_cell.angle_beta   90.00
_cell.angle_gamma   90.00
#
_symmetry.space_group_name_H-M   'P 1'
#
loop_
_entity.id
_entity.type
_entity.pdbx_description
1 polymer ?
#
loop_
_entity_poly.entity_id
_entity_poly.type
_entity_poly.pdbx_seq_one_letter_code
_entity_poly.pdbx_strand_id
1 'polypeptide(L)' 'MYQFSLKYFISLFTQTIEKTPKNKEDSRIQDLLDAITLATYNNVARGLFARDKLVFSCMLCARILLHEEKINQAEW' A
#
# COMPACT_ATOMS: atom_id res chain seq x y z
N MET A 1 -9.14 -16.52 -7.29
CA MET A 1 -9.48 -15.31 -8.07
C MET A 1 -8.48 -14.19 -7.84
N TYR A 2 -8.15 -13.85 -6.59
CA TYR A 2 -7.10 -12.88 -6.26
C TYR A 2 -5.86 -13.62 -5.76
N GLN A 3 -4.83 -13.69 -6.60
CA GLN A 3 -3.54 -14.28 -6.25
C GLN A 3 -2.44 -13.30 -6.65
N PHE A 4 -1.62 -12.94 -5.67
CA PHE A 4 -0.44 -12.12 -5.87
C PHE A 4 0.75 -12.89 -5.32
N SER A 5 1.79 -13.05 -6.14
CA SER A 5 3.02 -13.69 -5.67
C SER A 5 3.90 -12.66 -4.96
N LEU A 6 4.68 -13.12 -3.98
CA LEU A 6 5.69 -12.28 -3.32
C LEU A 6 6.68 -11.72 -4.35
N LYS A 7 7.06 -12.52 -5.35
CA LYS A 7 7.95 -12.09 -6.44
C LYS A 7 7.38 -10.91 -7.23
N TYR A 8 6.09 -10.93 -7.54
CA TYR A 8 5.41 -9.81 -8.19
C TYR A 8 5.44 -8.55 -7.31
N PHE A 9 5.13 -8.70 -6.02
CA PHE A 9 5.17 -7.58 -5.07
C PHE A 9 6.57 -6.96 -4.96
N ILE A 10 7.62 -7.78 -4.85
CA ILE A 10 9.01 -7.28 -4.80
C ILE A 10 9.34 -6.48 -6.07
N SER A 11 8.95 -6.97 -7.25
CA SER A 11 9.19 -6.24 -8.50
C SER A 11 8.46 -4.89 -8.53
N LEU A 12 7.20 -4.85 -8.07
CA LEU A 12 6.43 -3.61 -7.97
C LEU A 12 7.08 -2.63 -6.98
N PHE A 13 7.54 -3.12 -5.83
CA PHE A 13 8.20 -2.34 -4.80
C PHE A 13 9.48 -1.69 -5.32
N THR A 14 10.37 -2.47 -5.95
CA THR A 14 11.62 -1.96 -6.56
C THR A 14 11.33 -0.92 -7.64
N GLN A 15 10.39 -1.21 -8.55
CA GLN A 15 9.99 -0.24 -9.60
C GLN A 15 9.46 1.06 -9.02
N THR A 16 8.75 1.01 -7.90
CA THR A 16 8.20 2.21 -7.25
C THR A 16 9.30 3.03 -6.61
N ILE A 17 10.30 2.39 -5.99
CA ILE A 17 11.48 3.07 -5.44
C ILE A 17 12.25 3.81 -6.53
N GLU A 18 12.49 3.15 -7.67
CA GLU A 18 13.23 3.71 -8.80
C GLU A 18 12.52 4.92 -9.43
N LYS A 19 11.19 4.86 -9.53
CA LYS A 19 10.36 5.93 -10.10
C LYS A 19 10.19 7.14 -9.17
N THR A 20 10.26 6.93 -7.86
CA THR A 20 10.04 8.02 -6.91
C THR A 20 11.29 8.90 -6.83
N PRO A 21 11.17 10.21 -7.07
CA PRO A 21 12.33 11.11 -7.14
C PRO A 21 13.13 11.12 -5.84
N LYS A 22 14.45 11.20 -5.97
CA LYS A 22 15.39 11.32 -4.85
C LYS A 22 15.46 12.79 -4.40
N ASN A 23 14.40 13.24 -3.74
CA ASN A 23 14.39 14.55 -3.07
C ASN A 23 15.21 14.49 -1.77
N LYS A 24 15.35 15.64 -1.08
CA LYS A 24 16.09 15.79 0.18
C LYS A 24 15.79 14.64 1.16
N GLU A 25 16.84 14.17 1.84
CA GLU A 25 16.83 12.94 2.64
C GLU A 25 15.70 12.88 3.67
N ASP A 26 15.34 14.01 4.27
CA ASP A 26 14.34 14.08 5.34
C ASP A 26 12.90 13.77 4.88
N SER A 27 12.50 14.13 3.65
CA SER A 27 11.14 13.84 3.14
C SER A 27 11.06 12.53 2.37
N ARG A 28 12.22 11.97 2.00
CA ARG A 28 12.32 10.85 1.06
C ARG A 28 11.59 9.60 1.54
N ILE A 29 11.62 9.34 2.85
CA ILE A 29 10.97 8.16 3.45
C ILE A 29 9.46 8.30 3.33
N GLN A 30 8.89 9.46 3.66
CA GLN A 30 7.46 9.70 3.53
C GLN A 30 7.01 9.63 2.08
N ASP A 31 7.77 10.25 1.17
CA ASP A 31 7.49 10.20 -0.28
C ASP A 31 7.48 8.75 -0.80
N LEU A 32 8.38 7.89 -0.30
CA LEU A 32 8.39 6.46 -0.62
C LEU A 32 7.17 5.72 -0.08
N LEU A 33 6.83 5.94 1.19
CA LEU A 33 5.69 5.28 1.84
C LEU A 33 4.39 5.60 1.09
N ASP A 34 4.18 6.87 0.74
CA ASP A 34 2.99 7.31 0.01
C ASP A 34 2.96 6.70 -1.40
N ALA A 35 4.08 6.75 -2.12
CA ALA A 35 4.18 6.18 -3.46
C ALA A 35 3.97 4.67 -3.48
N ILE A 36 4.57 3.92 -2.55
CA ILE A 36 4.45 2.46 -2.44
C ILE A 36 3.04 2.06 -2.04
N THR A 37 2.43 2.78 -1.09
CA THR A 37 1.06 2.52 -0.64
C THR A 37 0.08 2.70 -1.79
N LEU A 38 0.19 3.83 -2.51
CA LEU A 38 -0.66 4.13 -3.67
C LEU A 38 -0.43 3.13 -4.82
N ALA A 39 0.82 2.82 -5.14
CA ALA A 39 1.15 1.85 -6.18
C ALA A 39 0.58 0.47 -5.85
N THR A 40 0.75 0.01 -4.62
CA THR A 40 0.25 -1.28 -4.16
C THR A 40 -1.28 -1.33 -4.22
N TYR A 41 -1.96 -0.31 -3.68
CA TYR A 41 -3.41 -0.20 -3.73
C TYR A 41 -3.92 -0.26 -5.18
N ASN A 42 -3.37 0.55 -6.08
CA ASN A 42 -3.80 0.60 -7.47
C ASN A 42 -3.54 -0.72 -8.22
N ASN A 43 -2.43 -1.40 -7.94
CA ASN A 43 -2.13 -2.69 -8.57
C ASN A 43 -3.08 -3.79 -8.11
N VAL A 44 -3.40 -3.84 -6.82
CA VAL A 44 -4.34 -4.82 -6.28
C VAL A 44 -5.77 -4.49 -6.70
N ALA A 45 -6.21 -3.24 -6.58
CA ALA A 45 -7.56 -2.79 -6.91
C ALA A 45 -7.92 -2.98 -8.40
N ARG A 46 -6.94 -2.96 -9.31
CA ARG A 46 -7.15 -3.32 -10.72
C ARG A 46 -7.55 -4.78 -10.92
N GLY A 47 -7.06 -5.68 -10.05
CA GLY A 47 -7.40 -7.11 -10.08
C GLY A 47 -8.69 -7.46 -9.33
N LEU A 48 -9.27 -6.52 -8.56
CA LEU A 48 -10.46 -6.75 -7.75
C LEU A 48 -11.76 -6.45 -8.51
N PHE A 49 -12.83 -7.18 -8.17
CA PHE A 49 -14.17 -6.77 -8.58
C PHE A 49 -14.58 -5.48 -7.88
N ALA A 50 -15.43 -4.69 -8.53
CA ALA A 50 -15.88 -3.40 -8.00
C ALA A 50 -16.47 -3.51 -6.58
N ARG A 51 -17.24 -4.56 -6.30
CA ARG A 51 -17.84 -4.83 -4.97
C ARG A 51 -16.81 -5.05 -3.86
N ASP A 52 -15.64 -5.59 -4.20
CA ASP A 52 -14.62 -5.99 -3.23
C ASP A 52 -13.61 -4.84 -2.94
N LYS A 53 -13.60 -3.79 -3.77
CA LYS A 53 -12.68 -2.65 -3.62
C LYS A 53 -12.87 -1.89 -2.31
N LEU A 54 -14.11 -1.68 -1.89
CA LEU A 54 -14.41 -0.94 -0.66
C LEU A 54 -13.87 -1.69 0.57
N VAL A 55 -14.11 -3.00 0.64
CA VAL A 55 -13.64 -3.86 1.71
C VAL A 55 -12.10 -3.86 1.76
N PHE A 56 -11.45 -4.01 0.61
CA PHE A 56 -9.99 -3.94 0.53
C PHE A 56 -9.43 -2.59 0.98
N SER A 57 -10.05 -1.47 0.56
CA SER A 57 -9.64 -0.13 0.95
C SER A 57 -9.73 0.08 2.46
N CYS A 58 -10.83 -0.39 3.07
CA CYS A 58 -11.05 -0.32 4.51
C CYS A 58 -10.00 -1.14 5.28
N MET A 59 -9.74 -2.38 4.85
CA MET A 59 -8.72 -3.23 5.45
C MET A 59 -7.32 -2.62 5.35
N LEU A 60 -6.95 -2.07 4.19
CA LEU A 60 -5.63 -1.44 4.00
C LEU A 60 -5.47 -0.23 4.94
N CYS A 61 -6.47 0.64 4.99
CA CYS A 61 -6.47 1.82 5.86
C CYS A 61 -6.34 1.43 7.34
N ALA A 62 -7.17 0.48 7.80
CA ALA A 62 -7.13 0.03 9.18
C ALA A 62 -5.79 -0.60 9.55
N ARG A 63 -5.17 -1.39 8.66
CA ARG A 63 -3.83 -1.96 8.91
C ARG A 63 -2.77 -0.89 9.12
N ILE A 64 -2.84 0.21 8.35
CA ILE A 64 -1.92 1.35 8.52
C ILE A 64 -2.20 2.04 9.85
N LEU A 65 -3.46 2.36 10.16
CA LEU A 65 -3.83 3.05 11.40
C LEU A 65 -3.56 2.23 12.67
N LEU A 66 -3.70 0.90 12.62
CA LEU A 66 -3.32 -0.01 13.71
C LEU A 66 -1.82 0.04 13.96
N HIS A 67 -1.01 0.05 12.89
CA HIS A 67 0.44 0.16 13.00
C HIS A 67 0.87 1.52 13.55
N GLU A 68 0.14 2.58 13.24
CA GLU A 68 0.34 3.92 13.81
C GLU A 68 -0.26 4.09 15.21
N GLU A 69 -0.84 3.04 15.80
CA GLU A 69 -1.50 3.05 17.12
C GLU A 69 -2.66 4.08 17.21
N LYS A 70 -3.23 4.49 16.07
CA LYS A 70 -4.33 5.45 16.00
C LYS A 70 -5.70 4.83 16.22
N ILE A 71 -5.80 3.51 16.12
CA ILE A 71 -7.02 2.74 16.40
C ILE A 71 -6.67 1.53 17.28
N ASN A 72 -7.60 1.14 18.15
CA ASN A 72 -7.40 0.02 19.07
C ASN A 72 -7.67 -1.32 18.35
N GLN A 73 -6.76 -2.27 18.49
CA GLN A 73 -6.89 -3.62 17.94
C GLN A 73 -8.13 -4.37 18.46
N ALA A 74 -8.63 -4.05 19.65
CA ALA A 74 -9.83 -4.67 20.20
C ALA A 74 -11.14 -4.08 19.63
N GLU A 75 -11.09 -2.85 19.12
CA GLU A 75 -12.25 -2.15 18.53
C GLU A 75 -12.38 -2.40 17.02
N TRP A 76 -11.31 -2.90 16.39
CA TRP A 76 -11.22 -3.27 14.98
C TRP A 76 -11.57 -4.73 14.73
#